data_AF-A0A7V9V4I7-F1
#
_entry.id   AF-A0A7V9V4I7-F1
#
_cell.length_a   1.000
_cell.length_b   1.000
_cell.length_c   1.000
_cell.angle_alpha   90.00
_cell.angle_beta   90.00
_cell.angle_gamma   90.00
#
_symmetry.space_group_name_H-M   'P 1'
#
loop_
_entity.id
_entity.type
_entity.pdbx_description
1 polymer ?
#
loop_
_entity_poly.entity_id
_entity_poly.type
_entity_poly.pdbx_seq_one_letter_code
_entity_poly.pdbx_strand_id
1 'polypeptide(L)' 'MDVERTPAGETPDLSSLCLTIAEHAPLPMATVEGASHIVRYVNPAFCRLLETRKEELVGHP' A
#
# COMPACT_ATOMS: atom_id res chain seq x y z
N MET A 1 -11.21 29.88 -22.61
CA MET A 1 -12.02 28.67 -22.89
C MET A 1 -11.02 27.56 -23.04
N ASP A 2 -10.51 27.10 -21.91
CA ASP A 2 -9.50 26.05 -21.84
C ASP A 2 -10.25 24.72 -21.86
N VAL A 3 -10.01 23.95 -22.90
CA VAL A 3 -10.70 22.69 -23.15
C VAL A 3 -10.27 21.69 -22.07
N GLU A 4 -11.17 21.40 -21.14
CA GLU A 4 -11.00 20.34 -20.16
C GLU A 4 -10.93 19.02 -20.93
N ARG A 5 -9.72 18.46 -21.07
CA ARG A 5 -9.54 17.10 -21.56
C ARG A 5 -9.99 16.15 -20.46
N THR A 6 -11.21 15.64 -20.56
CA THR A 6 -11.61 14.41 -19.88
C THR A 6 -10.83 13.26 -20.52
N PRO A 7 -9.97 12.52 -19.79
CA PRO A 7 -9.40 11.30 -20.33
C PRO A 7 -10.48 10.22 -20.33
N ALA A 8 -10.54 9.47 -21.43
CA ALA A 8 -11.42 8.34 -21.62
C ALA A 8 -11.24 7.30 -20.49
N GLY A 9 -12.34 6.94 -19.82
CA GLY A 9 -12.51 5.74 -18.99
C GLY A 9 -11.29 5.32 -18.18
N GLU A 10 -10.93 6.11 -17.17
CA GLU A 10 -9.89 5.74 -16.20
C GLU A 10 -10.33 4.44 -15.51
N THR A 11 -9.63 3.35 -15.79
CA THR A 11 -9.81 2.13 -15.00
C THR A 11 -9.39 2.49 -13.58
N PRO A 12 -10.25 2.25 -12.57
CA PRO A 12 -9.89 2.59 -11.20
C PRO A 12 -8.57 1.90 -10.89
N ASP A 13 -7.58 2.65 -10.39
CA ASP A 13 -6.32 2.07 -9.95
C ASP A 13 -6.60 1.19 -8.73
N LEU A 14 -6.87 -0.09 -9.02
CA LEU A 14 -7.20 -1.09 -8.03
C LEU A 14 -6.06 -1.25 -7.02
N SER A 15 -4.82 -0.95 -7.41
CA SER A 15 -3.65 -0.98 -6.52
C SER A 15 -3.79 0.09 -5.44
N SER A 16 -4.10 1.33 -5.84
CA SER A 16 -4.35 2.44 -4.91
C SER A 16 -5.57 2.18 -4.01
N LEU A 17 -6.64 1.60 -4.56
CA LEU A 17 -7.82 1.23 -3.76
C LEU A 17 -7.48 0.15 -2.72
N CYS A 18 -6.78 -0.91 -3.12
CA CYS A 18 -6.35 -1.98 -2.22
C CYS A 18 -5.43 -1.47 -1.11
N LEU A 19 -4.49 -0.57 -1.43
CA LEU A 19 -3.62 0.06 -0.43
C LEU A 19 -4.43 0.92 0.55
N THR A 20 -5.41 1.68 0.05
CA THR A 20 -6.28 2.50 0.90
C THR A 20 -7.09 1.62 1.87
N ILE A 21 -7.61 0.49 1.39
CA ILE A 21 -8.34 -0.47 2.24
C ILE A 21 -7.39 -1.09 3.28
N ALA A 22 -6.19 -1.52 2.86
CA ALA A 22 -5.21 -2.13 3.76
C ALA A 22 -4.74 -1.16 4.86
N GLU A 23 -4.56 0.12 4.53
CA GLU A 23 -4.14 1.19 5.47
C GLU A 23 -5.10 1.33 6.65
N HIS A 24 -6.39 1.17 6.40
CA HIS A 24 -7.43 1.29 7.41
C HIS A 24 -7.93 -0.05 7.96
N ALA A 25 -7.37 -1.17 7.50
CA ALA A 25 -7.76 -2.49 7.98
C ALA A 25 -7.35 -2.69 9.45
N PRO A 26 -8.23 -3.27 10.30
CA PRO A 26 -7.90 -3.54 11.70
C PRO A 26 -6.93 -4.71 11.87
N LEU A 27 -6.76 -5.54 10.83
CA LEU A 27 -5.84 -6.68 10.84
C LEU A 27 -4.44 -6.23 10.41
N PRO A 28 -3.37 -6.75 11.03
CA PRO A 28 -2.00 -6.59 10.55
C PRO A 28 -1.84 -7.10 9.12
N MET A 29 -1.35 -6.25 8.21
CA MET A 29 -1.14 -6.59 6.81
C MET A 29 0.21 -6.06 6.30
N ALA A 30 0.84 -6.83 5.42
CA ALA A 30 2.05 -6.47 4.71
C ALA A 30 1.97 -6.96 3.26
N THR A 31 2.53 -6.20 2.33
CA THR A 31 2.80 -6.68 0.97
C THR A 31 4.29 -6.91 0.80
N VAL A 32 4.63 -8.00 0.12
CA VAL A 32 6.01 -8.42 -0.14
C VAL A 32 6.22 -8.64 -1.63
N GLU A 33 7.47 -8.50 -2.07
CA GLU A 33 7.86 -8.66 -3.46
C GLU A 33 8.98 -9.70 -3.60
N GLY A 34 8.85 -10.53 -4.64
CA GLY A 34 9.89 -11.46 -5.06
C GLY A 34 10.10 -12.66 -4.13
N ALA A 35 11.04 -13.52 -4.51
CA ALA A 35 11.39 -14.73 -3.76
C ALA A 35 12.06 -14.43 -2.41
N SER A 36 12.68 -13.26 -2.27
CA SER A 36 13.28 -12.80 -1.01
C SER A 36 12.27 -12.14 -0.07
N HIS A 37 11.00 -12.08 -0.45
CA HIS A 37 9.90 -11.51 0.35
C HIS A 37 10.17 -10.09 0.86
N ILE A 38 10.78 -9.26 0.02
CA ILE A 38 11.12 -7.90 0.44
C ILE A 38 9.84 -7.12 0.70
N VAL A 39 9.71 -6.58 1.91
CA VAL A 39 8.56 -5.78 2.32
C VAL A 39 8.48 -4.53 1.45
N ARG A 40 7.29 -4.29 0.88
CA ARG A 40 6.97 -3.11 0.06
C ARG A 40 6.05 -2.14 0.79
N TYR A 41 5.18 -2.69 1.63
CA TYR A 41 4.21 -1.92 2.39
C TYR A 41 3.82 -2.71 3.64
N VAL A 42 3.55 -1.98 4.71
CA VAL A 42 2.97 -2.47 5.96
C VAL A 42 1.89 -1.48 6.40
N ASN A 43 0.77 -1.98 6.91
CA ASN A 43 -0.26 -1.11 7.46
C ASN A 43 0.05 -0.74 8.92
N PRO A 44 -0.62 0.29 9.48
CA PRO A 44 -0.40 0.69 10.87
C PRO A 44 -0.68 -0.40 11.91
N ALA A 45 -1.59 -1.33 11.63
CA ALA A 45 -1.87 -2.46 12.53
C ALA A 45 -0.67 -3.42 12.64
N PHE A 46 0.07 -3.62 11.53
CA PHE A 46 1.29 -4.41 11.49
C PHE A 46 2.42 -3.76 12.30
N CYS A 47 2.62 -2.44 12.13
CA CYS A 47 3.60 -1.69 12.93
C CYS A 47 3.30 -1.78 14.44
N ARG A 48 2.02 -1.71 14.83
CA ARG A 48 1.60 -1.88 16.24
C ARG A 48 1.86 -3.28 16.77
N LEU A 49 1.67 -4.31 15.96
CA LEU A 49 1.92 -5.70 16.35
C LEU A 49 3.40 -5.96 16.66
N LEU A 50 4.29 -5.38 15.85
CA LEU A 50 5.75 -5.58 15.97
C LEU A 50 6.45 -4.50 16.81
N GLU A 51 5.72 -3.48 17.29
CA GLU A 51 6.27 -2.34 18.02
C GLU A 51 7.42 -1.62 17.28
N THR A 52 7.34 -1.54 15.95
CA THR A 52 8.36 -0.94 15.08
C THR A 52 7.74 0.04 14.09
N ARG A 53 8.58 0.83 13.42
CA ARG A 53 8.15 1.81 12.41
C ARG A 53 8.19 1.20 11.01
N LYS A 54 7.36 1.72 10.09
CA LYS A 54 7.31 1.21 8.71
C LYS A 54 8.68 1.34 8.01
N GLU A 55 9.43 2.39 8.33
CA GLU A 55 10.73 2.69 7.71
C GLU A 55 11.80 1.67 8.06
N GLU A 56 11.62 0.93 9.16
CA GLU A 56 12.52 -0.13 9.61
C GLU A 56 12.21 -1.47 8.92
N LEU A 57 11.02 -1.59 8.30
CA LEU A 57 10.54 -2.82 7.67
C LEU A 57 10.60 -2.75 6.14
N VAL A 58 10.13 -1.65 5.56
CA VAL A 58 10.05 -1.50 4.10
C VAL A 58 11.44 -1.51 3.49
N GLY A 59 11.65 -2.35 2.48
CA GLY A 59 12.97 -2.54 1.86
C GLY A 59 13.76 -3.73 2.40
N HIS A 60 13.30 -4.34 3.49
CA HIS A 60 13.95 -5.48 4.14
C HIS A 60 13.14 -6.78 3.96
N PRO A 61 13.79 -7.96 3.97
CA PRO A 61 13.13 -9.26 4.05
C PRO A 61 12.33 -9.46 5.35
#